data_AF-A0A3R7UPU0-F1
#
_entry.id   AF-A0A3R7UPU0-F1
#
_cell.length_a   1.000
_cell.length_b   1.000
_cell.length_c   1.000
_cell.angle_alpha   90.00
_cell.angle_beta   90.00
_cell.angle_gamma   90.00
#
_symmetry.space_group_name_H-M   'P 1'
#
loop_
_entity.id
_entity.type
_entity.pdbx_description
1 polymer ?
#
loop_
_entity_poly.entity_id
_entity_poly.type
_entity_poly.pdbx_seq_one_letter_code
_entity_poly.pdbx_strand_id
1 'polypeptide(L)'
;MNEKALTKFILQYLLETPDYLKLSSTQQKIAFQTFKTIMVAIYQSIKYENIFPLIVCGDSEAKKVIEKALKSVEPLLPSIEKIKVHLIQ
;
A
#
# COMPACT_ATOMS: atom_id res chain seq x y z
N MET A 1 10.91 10.09 5.02
CA MET A 1 9.83 9.19 5.44
C MET A 1 9.75 9.24 6.95
N ASN A 2 8.57 9.48 7.52
CA ASN A 2 8.41 9.22 8.95
C ASN A 2 8.13 7.72 9.12
N GLU A 3 9.17 6.93 9.40
CA GLU A 3 9.07 5.47 9.53
C GLU A 3 8.07 5.05 10.62
N LYS A 4 7.94 5.86 11.68
CA LYS A 4 6.93 5.64 12.73
C LYS A 4 5.51 5.83 12.20
N ALA A 5 5.29 6.86 11.37
CA ALA A 5 3.99 7.09 10.76
C ALA A 5 3.59 5.96 9.79
N LEU A 6 4.53 5.51 8.95
CA LEU A 6 4.29 4.38 8.04
C LEU A 6 4.01 3.08 8.80
N THR A 7 4.79 2.81 9.85
CA THR A 7 4.59 1.63 10.70
C THR A 7 3.20 1.66 11.37
N LYS A 8 2.81 2.81 11.93
CA LYS A 8 1.49 2.99 12.54
C LYS A 8 0.37 2.79 11.53
N PHE A 9 0.50 3.35 10.33
CA PHE A 9 -0.46 3.18 9.25
C PHE A 9 -0.65 1.71 8.87
N ILE A 10 0.44 0.99 8.61
CA ILE A 10 0.38 -0.44 8.24
C ILE A 10 -0.25 -1.26 9.35
N LEU A 11 0.16 -1.04 10.61
CA LEU A 11 -0.42 -1.75 11.76
C LEU A 11 -1.92 -1.46 11.90
N GLN A 12 -2.32 -0.20 11.78
CA GLN A 12 -3.73 0.19 11.87
C GLN A 12 -4.57 -0.51 10.80
N TYR A 13 -4.12 -0.47 9.54
CA TYR A 13 -4.79 -1.16 8.43
C TYR A 13 -4.92 -2.68 8.68
N LEU A 14 -3.84 -3.32 9.14
CA LEU A 14 -3.84 -4.77 9.40
C LEU A 14 -4.74 -5.14 10.57
N LEU A 15 -4.77 -4.33 11.64
CA LEU A 15 -5.65 -4.56 12.80
C LEU A 15 -7.12 -4.37 12.47
N GLU A 16 -7.45 -3.52 11.50
CA GLU A 16 -8.80 -3.34 10.97
C GLU A 16 -9.21 -4.42 9.95
N THR A 17 -8.29 -5.33 9.57
CA THR A 17 -8.53 -6.41 8.62
C THR A 17 -8.89 -7.72 9.34
N PRO A 18 -10.15 -8.21 9.30
CA PRO A 18 -10.59 -9.37 10.09
C PRO A 18 -9.80 -10.65 9.81
N ASP A 19 -9.38 -10.89 8.55
CA ASP A 19 -8.64 -12.09 8.20
C ASP A 19 -7.20 -12.07 8.70
N TYR A 20 -6.60 -10.89 8.84
CA TYR A 20 -5.27 -10.73 9.45
C TYR A 20 -5.29 -11.17 10.92
N LEU A 21 -6.36 -10.86 11.64
CA LEU A 21 -6.51 -11.22 13.06
C LEU A 21 -6.63 -12.73 13.29
N LYS A 22 -7.03 -13.50 12.27
CA LYS A 22 -7.12 -14.97 12.34
C LYS A 22 -5.79 -15.67 12.08
N LEU A 23 -4.77 -14.95 11.62
CA LEU A 23 -3.45 -15.51 11.31
C LEU A 23 -2.66 -15.83 12.59
N SER A 24 -1.75 -16.80 12.50
CA SER A 24 -0.77 -17.04 13.56
C SER A 24 0.19 -15.85 13.71
N SER A 25 0.82 -15.70 14.89
CA SER A 25 1.77 -14.62 15.15
C SER A 25 2.92 -14.56 14.14
N THR A 26 3.36 -15.72 13.63
CA THR A 26 4.38 -15.81 12.58
C THR A 26 3.86 -15.26 11.26
N GLN A 27 2.66 -15.66 10.85
CA GLN A 27 2.01 -15.16 9.62
C GLN A 27 1.72 -13.66 9.71
N GLN A 28 1.28 -13.16 10.86
CA GLN A 28 1.06 -11.73 11.11
C GLN A 28 2.36 -10.92 10.95
N LYS A 29 3.49 -11.43 11.46
CA LYS A 29 4.81 -10.82 11.26
C LYS A 29 5.22 -10.81 9.79
N ILE A 30 5.04 -11.93 9.08
CA ILE A 30 5.36 -12.03 7.65
C ILE A 30 4.54 -11.00 6.87
N ALA A 31 3.21 -10.97 7.07
CA ALA A 31 2.34 -10.02 6.41
C ALA A 31 2.77 -8.57 6.68
N PHE A 32 3.00 -8.20 7.94
CA PHE A 32 3.48 -6.85 8.27
C PHE A 32 4.80 -6.50 7.55
N GLN A 33 5.77 -7.40 7.54
CA GLN A 33 7.06 -7.16 6.86
C GLN A 33 6.91 -7.05 5.35
N THR A 34 6.02 -7.83 4.74
CA THR A 34 5.70 -7.75 3.31
C THR A 34 5.09 -6.39 2.98
N PHE A 35 4.06 -5.95 3.71
CA PHE A 35 3.46 -4.62 3.53
C PHE A 35 4.48 -3.50 3.73
N LYS A 36 5.32 -3.58 4.77
CA LYS A 36 6.39 -2.61 5.01
C LYS A 36 7.36 -2.56 3.83
N THR A 37 7.81 -3.71 3.35
CA THR A 37 8.76 -3.80 2.21
C THR A 37 8.20 -3.14 0.95
N ILE A 38 6.94 -3.45 0.60
CA ILE A 38 6.29 -2.88 -0.58
C ILE A 38 6.14 -1.37 -0.44
N MET A 39 5.63 -0.88 0.70
CA MET A 39 5.44 0.55 0.92
C MET A 39 6.75 1.33 0.92
N VAL A 40 7.82 0.75 1.49
CA VAL A 40 9.16 1.32 1.43
C VAL A 40 9.67 1.37 0.00
N ALA A 41 9.49 0.30 -0.78
CA ALA A 41 9.90 0.27 -2.18
C ALA A 41 9.19 1.38 -2.98
N ILE A 42 7.85 1.48 -2.88
CA ILE A 42 7.06 2.55 -3.51
C ILE A 42 7.59 3.92 -3.08
N TYR A 43 7.76 4.14 -1.79
CA TYR A 43 8.25 5.42 -1.27
C TYR A 43 9.65 5.78 -1.78
N GLN A 44 10.57 4.81 -1.85
CA GLN A 44 11.92 5.06 -2.39
C GLN A 44 11.89 5.34 -3.89
N SER A 45 10.99 4.67 -4.62
CA SER A 45 10.80 4.85 -6.05
C SER A 45 10.23 6.22 -6.41
N ILE A 46 9.16 6.68 -5.75
CA ILE A 46 8.47 7.94 -6.12
C ILE A 46 9.26 9.22 -5.81
N LYS A 47 10.35 9.11 -5.02
CA LYS A 47 11.30 10.22 -4.78
C LYS A 47 12.02 10.66 -6.06
N TYR A 48 12.19 9.76 -7.02
CA TYR A 48 12.80 10.07 -8.30
C TYR A 48 11.73 10.64 -9.23
N GLU A 49 12.05 11.71 -9.96
CA GLU A 49 11.08 12.40 -10.82
C GLU A 49 10.57 11.52 -11.96
N ASN A 50 11.40 10.61 -12.46
CA ASN A 50 11.14 9.77 -13.63
C ASN A 50 10.57 8.38 -13.31
N ILE A 51 10.19 8.10 -12.07
CA ILE A 51 9.61 6.81 -11.69
C ILE A 51 8.10 6.93 -11.45
N PHE A 52 7.35 6.08 -12.14
CA PHE A 52 5.89 6.02 -12.08
C PHE A 52 5.47 4.59 -11.68
N PRO A 53 5.11 4.34 -10.41
CA PRO A 53 4.60 3.05 -9.99
C PRO A 53 3.30 2.73 -10.73
N LEU A 54 3.21 1.51 -11.26
CA LEU A 54 2.02 0.99 -11.92
C LEU A 54 1.46 -0.18 -11.11
N ILE A 55 0.24 -0.02 -10.60
CA ILE A 55 -0.53 -1.10 -10.00
C ILE A 55 -1.46 -1.64 -11.09
N VAL A 56 -1.35 -2.93 -11.35
CA VAL A 56 -2.11 -3.58 -12.42
C VAL A 56 -3.14 -4.53 -11.79
N CYS A 57 -4.39 -4.48 -12.24
CA CYS A 57 -5.51 -5.25 -11.68
C CYS A 57 -6.38 -5.86 -12.80
N GLY A 58 -7.00 -7.01 -12.53
CA GLY A 58 -7.71 -7.80 -13.54
C GLY A 58 -9.17 -7.43 -13.76
N ASP A 59 -9.77 -6.62 -12.87
CA ASP A 59 -11.19 -6.26 -12.96
C ASP A 59 -11.46 -4.84 -12.44
N SER A 60 -12.61 -4.29 -12.86
CA SER A 60 -12.98 -2.90 -12.61
C SER A 60 -13.34 -2.62 -11.16
N GLU A 61 -13.75 -3.62 -10.39
CA GLU A 61 -14.06 -3.47 -8.98
C GLU A 61 -12.78 -3.36 -8.16
N ALA A 62 -11.81 -4.25 -8.41
CA ALA A 62 -10.48 -4.17 -7.83
C ALA A 62 -9.82 -2.81 -8.09
N LYS A 63 -9.90 -2.30 -9.34
CA LYS A 63 -9.41 -0.95 -9.69
C LYS A 63 -10.00 0.13 -8.78
N LYS A 64 -11.33 0.15 -8.63
CA LYS A 64 -12.04 1.16 -7.81
C LYS A 64 -11.64 1.07 -6.33
N VAL A 65 -11.50 -0.14 -5.81
CA VAL A 65 -11.08 -0.37 -4.42
C VAL A 65 -9.66 0.17 -4.19
N ILE A 66 -8.73 -0.12 -5.10
CA ILE A 66 -7.34 0.34 -5.01
C ILE A 66 -7.27 1.87 -5.12
N GLU A 67 -7.97 2.47 -6.09
CA GLU A 67 -8.00 3.94 -6.25
C GLU A 67 -8.54 4.64 -5.00
N LYS A 68 -9.60 4.10 -4.39
CA LYS A 68 -10.17 4.62 -3.14
C LYS A 68 -9.18 4.50 -1.97
N ALA A 69 -8.48 3.37 -1.87
CA ALA A 69 -7.46 3.16 -0.85
C ALA A 69 -6.29 4.15 -0.99
N LEU A 70 -5.77 4.33 -2.22
CA LEU A 70 -4.72 5.31 -2.50
C LEU A 70 -5.17 6.73 -2.08
N LYS A 71 -6.37 7.14 -2.45
CA LYS A 71 -6.90 8.46 -2.07
C LYS A 71 -7.01 8.64 -0.54
N SER A 72 -7.31 7.59 0.20
CA SER A 72 -7.40 7.65 1.66
C SER A 72 -6.04 7.87 2.35
N VAL A 73 -4.94 7.51 1.69
CA VAL A 73 -3.57 7.62 2.23
C VAL A 73 -2.78 8.77 1.62
N GLU A 74 -3.39 9.54 0.71
CA GLU A 74 -2.82 10.74 0.09
C GLU A 74 -2.19 11.72 1.10
N PRO A 75 -2.79 11.98 2.29
CA PRO A 75 -2.15 12.87 3.29
C PRO A 75 -0.85 12.32 3.88
N LEU A 76 -0.59 11.01 3.75
CA LEU A 76 0.54 10.30 4.37
C LEU A 76 1.61 9.92 3.35
N LEU A 77 1.23 9.78 2.08
CA LEU A 77 2.12 9.33 1.01
C LEU A 77 2.39 10.50 0.04
N PRO A 78 3.59 11.10 0.06
CA PRO A 78 3.92 12.15 -0.89
C PRO A 78 3.94 11.58 -2.31
N SER A 79 3.61 12.41 -3.29
CA SER A 79 3.66 12.04 -4.71
C SER A 79 2.76 10.87 -5.11
N ILE A 80 1.62 10.72 -4.43
CA ILE A 80 0.66 9.65 -4.74
C ILE A 80 0.05 9.79 -6.14
N GLU A 81 0.02 11.00 -6.69
CA GLU A 81 -0.41 11.29 -8.05
C GLU A 81 0.47 10.63 -9.13
N LYS A 82 1.67 10.17 -8.75
CA LYS A 82 2.56 9.40 -9.64
C LYS A 82 2.17 7.92 -9.74
N ILE A 83 1.35 7.41 -8.81
CA ILE A 83 0.92 6.01 -8.79
C ILE A 83 -0.27 5.86 -9.74
N LYS A 84 -0.11 5.04 -10.78
CA LYS A 84 -1.18 4.73 -11.73
C LYS A 84 -1.78 3.37 -11.45
N VAL A 85 -3.12 3.28 -11.51
CA VAL A 85 -3.84 2.00 -11.46
C VAL A 85 -4.37 1.68 -12.85
N HIS A 86 -3.94 0.55 -13.40
CA HIS A 86 -4.29 0.10 -14.74
C HIS A 86 -5.03 -1.23 -14.71
N LEU A 87 -5.99 -1.38 -15.61
CA LEU A 87 -6.75 -2.61 -15.78
C LEU A 87 -6.03 -3.47 -16.84
N ILE A 88 -5.78 -4.75 -16.58
CA ILE A 88 -5.39 -5.67 -17.65
C ILE A 88 -6.63 -5.91 -18.49
N GLN A 89 -6.55 -5.52 -19.76
CA GLN A 89 -7.56 -5.81 -20.77
C GLN A 89 -7.27 -7.17 -21.42
#